data_AF-A0A9E4GQZ8-F1
#
_entry.id   AF-A0A9E4GQZ8-F1
#
_cell.length_a   1.000
_cell.length_b   1.000
_cell.length_c   1.000
_cell.angle_alpha   90.00
_cell.angle_beta   90.00
_cell.angle_gamma   90.00
#
_symmetry.space_group_name_H-M   'P 1'
#
loop_
_entity.id
_entity.type
_entity.pdbx_description
1 polymer ?
#
loop_
_entity_poly.entity_id
_entity_poly.type
_entity_poly.pdbx_seq_one_letter_code
_entity_poly.pdbx_strand_id
1 'polypeptide(L)'
;MLQFALPRKVVPGHEISKVLGHQESVLALGILALVIAVGLLNPRYVADRNISEILQGNAYIAVAAIGVSMVIISGNIDISVGSLIGVLGIMSGAMVVAGYPVRLSWLTPLVLGALVGALIGFLVAWLRIPSIIVTLGMLSILMGGLLLFTIAEWITGMPAEYALSQQKPLGIPMGVYIMLVLTLIAAWWLRNSATGRAIYAVGGNAEAARLSGISERRIIMSVFIINGVFVGIASVMFATQLQVILATVPPNLELVIITASVVGGVSILGGTGTVIGSTLAAILL
;
A
#
# COMPACT_ATOMS: atom_id res chain seq x y z
N MET A 1 14.94 51.16 -22.61
CA MET A 1 13.82 50.53 -23.35
C MET A 1 12.91 49.86 -22.35
N LEU A 2 11.76 50.46 -22.03
CA LEU A 2 10.75 49.94 -21.12
C LEU A 2 9.88 48.91 -21.87
N GLN A 3 9.93 47.64 -21.49
CA GLN A 3 8.97 46.64 -21.95
C GLN A 3 7.70 46.75 -21.11
N PHE A 4 6.63 47.25 -21.73
CA PHE A 4 5.27 47.17 -21.20
C PHE A 4 4.83 45.70 -21.14
N ALA A 5 4.63 45.17 -19.93
CA ALA A 5 3.96 43.90 -19.72
C ALA A 5 2.47 44.06 -20.00
N LEU A 6 1.98 43.45 -21.09
CA LEU A 6 0.55 43.36 -21.37
C LEU A 6 -0.15 42.45 -20.34
N PRO A 7 -1.35 42.78 -19.86
CA PRO A 7 -2.10 41.92 -18.95
C PRO A 7 -2.51 40.62 -19.67
N ARG A 8 -2.16 39.47 -19.08
CA ARG A 8 -2.61 38.15 -19.55
C ARG A 8 -4.13 38.09 -19.51
N LYS A 9 -4.77 37.90 -20.66
CA LYS A 9 -6.20 37.55 -20.74
C LYS A 9 -6.43 36.26 -19.97
N VAL A 10 -7.22 36.32 -18.90
CA VAL A 10 -7.73 35.14 -18.20
C VAL A 10 -8.76 34.50 -19.13
N VAL A 11 -8.34 33.45 -19.85
CA VAL A 11 -9.28 32.61 -20.61
C VAL A 11 -10.09 31.80 -19.60
N PRO A 12 -11.44 31.79 -19.64
CA PRO A 12 -12.24 30.97 -18.75
C PRO A 12 -11.96 29.49 -19.09
N GLY A 13 -11.19 28.80 -18.24
CA GLY A 13 -10.96 27.37 -18.37
C GLY A 13 -12.27 26.61 -18.18
N HIS A 14 -12.67 25.84 -19.19
CA HIS A 14 -13.85 24.97 -19.15
C HIS A 14 -13.77 24.04 -17.93
N GLU A 15 -14.86 23.89 -17.16
CA GLU A 15 -14.89 23.12 -15.90
C GLU A 15 -14.38 21.67 -16.03
N ILE A 16 -14.46 21.10 -17.24
CA ILE A 16 -13.93 19.79 -17.61
C ILE A 16 -12.42 19.67 -17.33
N SER A 17 -11.63 20.74 -17.49
CA SER A 17 -10.19 20.72 -17.20
C SER A 17 -9.86 20.74 -15.71
N LYS A 18 -10.78 21.21 -14.86
CA LYS A 18 -10.63 21.15 -13.40
C LYS A 18 -10.98 19.76 -12.85
N VAL A 19 -11.98 19.11 -13.44
CA VAL A 19 -12.36 17.73 -13.09
C VAL A 19 -11.30 16.74 -13.57
N LEU A 20 -10.79 16.86 -14.79
CA LEU A 20 -9.70 16.01 -15.33
C LEU A 20 -8.30 16.38 -14.84
N GLY A 21 -8.16 17.45 -14.04
CA GLY A 21 -6.86 17.91 -13.55
C GLY A 21 -6.28 17.06 -12.42
N HIS A 22 -7.08 16.19 -11.80
CA HIS A 22 -6.65 15.34 -10.69
C HIS A 22 -6.47 13.88 -11.16
N GLN A 23 -5.32 13.26 -10.89
CA GLN A 23 -5.07 11.86 -11.31
C GLN A 23 -6.14 10.87 -10.78
N GLU A 24 -6.70 11.14 -9.61
CA GLU A 24 -7.77 10.35 -9.00
C GLU A 24 -9.04 10.29 -9.87
N SER A 25 -9.42 11.41 -10.52
CA SER A 25 -10.62 11.44 -11.36
C SER A 25 -10.40 10.71 -12.68
N VAL A 26 -9.18 10.79 -13.24
CA VAL A 26 -8.79 10.04 -14.44
C VAL A 26 -8.85 8.53 -14.16
N LEU A 27 -8.33 8.08 -13.01
CA LEU A 27 -8.41 6.69 -12.60
C LEU A 27 -9.85 6.24 -12.35
N ALA A 28 -10.64 7.03 -11.63
CA ALA A 28 -12.04 6.71 -11.37
C ALA A 28 -12.86 6.61 -12.66
N LEU A 29 -12.63 7.52 -13.62
CA LEU A 29 -13.25 7.46 -14.94
C LEU A 29 -12.77 6.25 -15.75
N GLY A 30 -11.48 5.89 -15.66
CA GLY A 30 -10.92 4.71 -16.29
C GLY A 30 -11.56 3.42 -15.76
N ILE A 31 -11.68 3.28 -14.43
CA ILE A 31 -12.39 2.17 -13.78
C ILE A 31 -13.83 2.12 -14.25
N LEU A 32 -14.54 3.25 -14.23
CA LEU A 32 -15.93 3.32 -14.66
C LEU A 32 -16.09 2.89 -16.13
N ALA A 33 -15.23 3.38 -17.02
CA ALA A 33 -15.24 3.03 -18.43
C ALA A 33 -14.98 1.53 -18.64
N LEU A 34 -14.02 0.95 -17.91
CA LEU A 34 -13.72 -0.48 -17.97
C LEU A 34 -14.89 -1.32 -17.47
N VAL A 35 -15.49 -0.95 -16.33
CA VAL A 35 -16.64 -1.64 -15.77
C VAL A 35 -17.84 -1.63 -16.72
N ILE A 36 -18.12 -0.49 -17.36
CA ILE A 36 -19.18 -0.39 -18.36
C ILE A 36 -18.85 -1.23 -19.60
N ALA A 37 -17.66 -1.08 -20.17
CA ALA A 37 -17.27 -1.79 -21.39
C ALA A 37 -17.31 -3.31 -21.21
N VAL A 38 -16.71 -3.83 -20.13
CA VAL A 38 -16.71 -5.27 -19.84
C VAL A 38 -18.09 -5.75 -19.40
N GLY A 39 -18.81 -4.96 -18.61
CA GLY A 39 -20.16 -5.30 -18.14
C GLY A 39 -21.17 -5.45 -19.27
N LEU A 40 -21.06 -4.63 -20.33
CA LEU A 40 -21.89 -4.76 -21.52
C LEU A 40 -21.60 -6.04 -22.32
N LEU A 41 -20.34 -6.50 -22.32
CA LEU A 41 -19.93 -7.73 -23.01
C LEU A 41 -20.20 -8.98 -22.18
N ASN A 42 -20.10 -8.88 -20.86
CA ASN A 42 -20.27 -9.99 -19.94
C ASN A 42 -21.03 -9.55 -18.68
N PRO A 43 -22.37 -9.73 -18.63
CA PRO A 43 -23.19 -9.33 -17.48
C PRO A 43 -22.77 -9.97 -16.15
N ARG A 44 -22.05 -11.11 -16.17
CA ARG A 44 -21.53 -11.75 -14.95
C ARG A 44 -20.39 -10.95 -14.31
N TYR A 45 -19.70 -10.11 -15.08
CA TYR A 45 -18.63 -9.25 -14.58
C TYR A 45 -19.15 -8.22 -13.56
N VAL A 46 -20.35 -7.67 -13.79
CA VAL A 46 -20.97 -6.68 -12.89
C VAL A 46 -21.88 -7.32 -11.84
N ALA A 47 -21.91 -8.65 -11.74
CA ALA A 47 -22.67 -9.32 -10.70
C ALA A 47 -22.07 -9.05 -9.31
N ASP A 48 -22.93 -8.88 -8.30
CA ASP A 48 -22.54 -8.54 -6.91
C ASP A 48 -21.43 -9.45 -6.37
N ARG A 49 -21.49 -10.74 -6.70
CA ARG A 49 -20.48 -11.73 -6.35
C ARG A 49 -19.11 -11.41 -6.93
N ASN A 50 -19.04 -11.12 -8.23
CA ASN A 50 -17.78 -10.84 -8.91
C ASN A 50 -17.19 -9.51 -8.44
N ILE A 51 -18.02 -8.48 -8.25
CA ILE A 51 -17.58 -7.19 -7.68
C ILE A 51 -17.00 -7.40 -6.27
N SER A 52 -17.69 -8.18 -5.43
CA SER A 52 -17.21 -8.48 -4.08
C SER A 52 -15.89 -9.25 -4.09
N GLU A 53 -15.74 -10.21 -5.00
CA GLU A 53 -14.51 -11.01 -5.16
C GLU A 53 -13.34 -10.15 -5.66
N ILE A 54 -13.56 -9.27 -6.64
CA ILE A 54 -12.54 -8.32 -7.14
C ILE A 54 -12.10 -7.38 -6.02
N LEU A 55 -13.05 -6.74 -5.33
CA LEU A 55 -12.73 -5.80 -4.25
C LEU A 55 -12.00 -6.50 -3.10
N GLN A 56 -12.43 -7.71 -2.72
CA GLN A 56 -11.77 -8.47 -1.66
C GLN A 56 -10.36 -8.90 -2.07
N GLY A 57 -10.17 -9.37 -3.30
CA GLY A 57 -8.87 -9.81 -3.82
C GLY A 57 -7.85 -8.69 -3.93
N ASN A 58 -8.29 -7.46 -4.22
CA ASN A 58 -7.40 -6.30 -4.35
C ASN A 58 -7.26 -5.47 -3.07
N ALA A 59 -8.09 -5.70 -2.04
CA ALA A 59 -8.08 -4.90 -0.81
C ALA A 59 -6.74 -4.92 -0.07
N TYR A 60 -6.07 -6.07 0.03
CA TYR A 60 -4.78 -6.14 0.73
C TYR A 60 -3.66 -5.45 -0.06
N ILE A 61 -3.72 -5.49 -1.40
CA ILE A 61 -2.81 -4.76 -2.30
C ILE A 61 -2.99 -3.26 -2.09
N ALA A 62 -4.24 -2.79 -2.04
CA ALA A 62 -4.56 -1.39 -1.79
C ALA A 62 -4.02 -0.93 -0.42
N VAL A 63 -4.20 -1.72 0.64
CA VAL A 63 -3.67 -1.39 1.99
C VAL A 63 -2.15 -1.35 2.00
N ALA A 64 -1.47 -2.30 1.36
CA ALA A 64 -0.02 -2.27 1.22
C ALA A 64 0.46 -1.06 0.40
N ALA A 65 -0.27 -0.71 -0.65
CA ALA A 65 0.04 0.44 -1.51
C ALA A 65 -0.03 1.77 -0.75
N ILE A 66 -0.88 1.90 0.28
CA ILE A 66 -0.89 3.09 1.16
C ILE A 66 0.47 3.28 1.84
N GLY A 67 1.01 2.21 2.43
CA GLY A 67 2.31 2.22 3.10
C GLY A 67 3.45 2.51 2.12
N VAL A 68 3.49 1.77 1.01
CA VAL A 68 4.50 1.93 -0.05
C VAL A 68 4.45 3.33 -0.67
N SER A 69 3.25 3.90 -0.84
CA SER A 69 3.11 5.27 -1.32
C SER A 69 3.81 6.27 -0.41
N MET A 70 3.73 6.13 0.91
CA MET A 70 4.46 7.01 1.83
C MET A 70 5.97 6.85 1.69
N VAL A 71 6.46 5.62 1.45
CA VAL A 71 7.88 5.35 1.16
C VAL A 71 8.31 6.06 -0.12
N ILE A 72 7.54 5.93 -1.20
CA ILE A 72 7.82 6.57 -2.49
C ILE A 72 7.74 8.09 -2.39
N ILE A 73 6.71 8.64 -1.73
CA ILE A 73 6.59 10.08 -1.49
C ILE A 73 7.80 10.61 -0.73
N SER A 74 8.41 9.84 0.17
CA SER A 74 9.64 10.24 0.88
C SER A 74 10.92 10.20 0.03
N GLY A 75 10.84 9.78 -1.23
CA GLY A 75 11.98 9.61 -2.14
C GLY A 75 12.69 8.26 -2.02
N ASN A 76 12.02 7.23 -1.46
CA ASN A 76 12.57 5.90 -1.25
C ASN A 76 11.74 4.82 -1.96
N ILE A 77 12.26 3.62 -2.12
CA ILE A 77 11.49 2.49 -2.68
C ILE A 77 11.67 1.28 -1.78
N ASP A 78 10.56 0.58 -1.51
CA ASP A 78 10.57 -0.70 -0.81
C ASP A 78 10.11 -1.84 -1.72
N ILE A 79 11.08 -2.63 -2.19
CA ILE A 79 10.85 -3.79 -3.03
C ILE A 79 10.52 -5.03 -2.18
N SER A 80 10.86 -5.03 -0.88
CA SER A 80 10.66 -6.20 -0.01
C SER A 80 9.20 -6.44 0.37
N VAL A 81 8.31 -5.48 0.11
CA VAL A 81 6.89 -5.47 0.52
C VAL A 81 6.16 -6.78 0.24
N GLY A 82 6.29 -7.35 -0.97
CA GLY A 82 5.62 -8.58 -1.36
C GLY A 82 6.10 -9.77 -0.52
N SER A 83 7.42 -9.92 -0.41
CA SER A 83 8.03 -10.99 0.41
C SER A 83 7.67 -10.88 1.89
N LEU A 84 7.57 -9.67 2.42
CA LEU A 84 7.22 -9.43 3.81
C LEU A 84 5.75 -9.78 4.09
N ILE A 85 4.82 -9.44 3.18
CA ILE A 85 3.40 -9.86 3.27
C ILE A 85 3.31 -11.39 3.41
N GLY A 86 4.06 -12.11 2.59
CA GLY A 86 4.10 -13.57 2.60
C GLY A 86 4.59 -14.18 3.90
N VAL A 87 5.80 -13.78 4.33
CA VAL A 87 6.43 -14.27 5.56
C VAL A 87 5.53 -14.02 6.76
N LEU A 88 5.04 -12.80 6.92
CA LEU A 88 4.18 -12.44 8.03
C LEU A 88 2.85 -13.21 8.03
N GLY A 89 2.33 -13.52 6.83
CA GLY A 89 1.04 -14.21 6.67
C GLY A 89 1.16 -15.66 7.10
N ILE A 90 2.25 -16.31 6.68
CA ILE A 90 2.61 -17.67 7.09
C ILE A 90 2.87 -17.75 8.58
N MET A 91 3.60 -16.80 9.17
CA MET A 91 3.81 -16.76 10.62
C MET A 91 2.49 -16.65 11.39
N SER A 92 1.59 -15.74 10.98
CA SER A 92 0.27 -15.58 11.60
C SER A 92 -0.59 -16.83 11.48
N GLY A 93 -0.62 -17.45 10.30
CA GLY A 93 -1.32 -18.71 10.06
C GLY A 93 -0.79 -19.87 10.89
N ALA A 94 0.53 -20.03 10.95
CA ALA A 94 1.18 -21.08 11.72
C ALA A 94 0.89 -20.91 13.22
N MET A 95 0.89 -19.69 13.74
CA MET A 95 0.54 -19.41 15.13
C MET A 95 -0.90 -19.83 15.45
N VAL A 96 -1.88 -19.48 14.61
CA VAL A 96 -3.28 -19.83 14.91
C VAL A 96 -3.52 -21.33 14.81
N VAL A 97 -2.86 -22.03 13.87
CA VAL A 97 -2.91 -23.49 13.76
C VAL A 97 -2.25 -24.18 14.95
N ALA A 98 -1.17 -23.59 15.50
CA ALA A 98 -0.53 -24.06 16.73
C ALA A 98 -1.36 -23.78 18.00
N GLY A 99 -2.58 -23.23 17.88
CA GLY A 99 -3.49 -23.00 18.99
C GLY A 99 -3.29 -21.68 19.74
N TYR A 100 -2.47 -20.76 19.22
CA TYR A 100 -2.36 -19.42 19.81
C TYR A 100 -3.66 -18.61 19.60
N PRO A 101 -3.98 -17.66 20.49
CA PRO A 101 -5.17 -16.84 20.36
C PRO A 101 -5.23 -16.07 19.04
N VAL A 102 -6.39 -16.10 18.37
CA VAL A 102 -6.62 -15.43 17.06
C VAL A 102 -6.16 -13.97 17.05
N ARG A 103 -6.48 -13.22 18.12
CA ARG A 103 -6.11 -11.80 18.25
C ARG A 103 -4.60 -11.60 18.29
N LEU A 104 -3.87 -12.52 18.93
CA LEU A 104 -2.41 -12.47 18.98
C LEU A 104 -1.83 -12.75 17.59
N SER A 105 -2.35 -13.76 16.89
CA SER A 105 -1.94 -14.07 15.52
C SER A 105 -2.14 -12.89 14.59
N TRP A 106 -3.25 -12.14 14.70
CA TRP A 106 -3.46 -10.91 13.92
C TRP A 106 -2.50 -9.77 14.29
N LEU A 107 -2.11 -9.63 15.56
CA LEU A 107 -1.22 -8.56 15.99
C LEU A 107 0.25 -8.81 15.62
N THR A 108 0.67 -10.08 15.55
CA THR A 108 2.07 -10.45 15.27
C THR A 108 2.58 -9.86 13.96
N PRO A 109 1.88 -9.96 12.81
CA PRO A 109 2.27 -9.31 11.56
C PRO A 109 2.50 -7.80 11.68
N LEU A 110 1.65 -7.09 12.44
CA LEU A 110 1.79 -5.63 12.60
C LEU A 110 3.07 -5.29 13.36
N VAL A 111 3.36 -6.01 14.43
CA VAL A 111 4.56 -5.79 15.25
C VAL A 111 5.82 -6.18 14.48
N LEU A 112 5.86 -7.38 13.90
CA LEU A 112 7.02 -7.85 13.13
C LEU A 112 7.24 -7.01 11.87
N GLY A 113 6.17 -6.63 11.17
CA GLY A 113 6.24 -5.71 10.04
C GLY A 113 6.84 -4.36 10.44
N ALA A 114 6.40 -3.78 11.57
CA ALA A 114 6.98 -2.55 12.11
C ALA A 114 8.45 -2.70 12.50
N LEU A 115 8.86 -3.85 13.05
CA LEU A 115 10.26 -4.14 13.41
C LEU A 115 11.16 -4.29 12.17
N VAL A 116 10.69 -5.00 11.14
CA VAL A 116 11.40 -5.10 9.86
C VAL A 116 11.48 -3.72 9.20
N GLY A 117 10.38 -2.96 9.21
CA GLY A 117 10.35 -1.57 8.76
C GLY A 117 11.32 -0.68 9.54
N ALA A 118 11.41 -0.84 10.86
CA ALA A 118 12.39 -0.13 11.69
C ALA A 118 13.82 -0.49 11.30
N LEU A 119 14.11 -1.77 11.02
CA LEU A 119 15.43 -2.21 10.57
C LEU A 119 15.79 -1.60 9.21
N ILE A 120 14.89 -1.69 8.22
CA ILE A 120 15.11 -1.09 6.90
C ILE A 120 15.29 0.42 7.03
N GLY A 121 14.38 1.09 7.75
CA GLY A 121 14.44 2.52 8.02
C GLY A 121 15.73 2.92 8.72
N PHE A 122 16.23 2.11 9.65
CA PHE A 122 17.50 2.35 10.32
C PHE A 122 18.69 2.33 9.36
N LEU A 123 18.78 1.27 8.54
CA LEU A 123 19.84 1.11 7.55
C LEU A 123 19.83 2.23 6.50
N VAL A 124 18.64 2.66 6.07
CA VAL A 124 18.51 3.74 5.09
C VAL A 124 18.80 5.10 5.72
N ALA A 125 18.18 5.43 6.85
CA ALA A 125 18.22 6.78 7.41
C ALA A 125 19.52 7.10 8.17
N TRP A 126 20.12 6.15 8.89
CA TRP A 126 21.34 6.40 9.68
C TRP A 126 22.60 5.91 8.98
N LEU A 127 22.56 4.71 8.40
CA LEU A 127 23.71 4.16 7.68
C LEU A 127 23.81 4.70 6.24
N ARG A 128 22.79 5.43 5.76
CA ARG A 128 22.77 6.07 4.43
C ARG A 128 22.96 5.08 3.29
N ILE A 129 22.49 3.84 3.48
CA ILE A 129 22.47 2.84 2.42
C ILE A 129 21.26 3.11 1.53
N PRO A 130 21.40 3.14 0.18
CA PRO A 130 20.26 3.31 -0.71
C PRO A 130 19.14 2.29 -0.43
N SER A 131 17.90 2.77 -0.32
CA SER A 131 16.73 1.95 0.08
C SER A 131 16.46 0.77 -0.85
N ILE A 132 16.67 0.93 -2.17
CA ILE A 132 16.56 -0.16 -3.13
C ILE A 132 17.52 -1.31 -2.79
N ILE A 133 18.77 -1.00 -2.42
CA ILE A 133 19.77 -2.03 -2.08
C ILE A 133 19.37 -2.77 -0.80
N VAL A 134 18.98 -2.02 0.24
CA VAL A 134 18.53 -2.60 1.51
C VAL A 134 17.32 -3.51 1.31
N THR A 135 16.34 -3.05 0.53
CA THR A 135 15.06 -3.75 0.36
C THR A 135 15.16 -4.92 -0.62
N LEU A 136 16.03 -4.88 -1.63
CA LEU A 136 16.38 -6.07 -2.42
C LEU A 136 17.08 -7.13 -1.57
N GLY A 137 18.01 -6.72 -0.71
CA GLY A 137 18.65 -7.62 0.24
C GLY A 137 17.64 -8.22 1.23
N MET A 138 16.74 -7.39 1.76
CA MET A 138 15.67 -7.85 2.65
C MET A 138 14.71 -8.81 1.94
N LEU A 139 14.37 -8.55 0.67
CA LEU A 139 13.57 -9.46 -0.15
C LEU A 139 14.22 -10.85 -0.22
N SER A 140 15.53 -10.92 -0.49
CA SER A 140 16.26 -12.19 -0.52
C SER A 140 16.28 -12.90 0.83
N ILE A 141 16.48 -12.17 1.93
CA ILE A 141 16.46 -12.72 3.29
C ILE A 141 15.07 -13.26 3.64
N LEU A 142 14.02 -12.51 3.35
CA LEU A 142 12.63 -12.89 3.63
C LEU A 142 12.22 -14.10 2.79
N MET A 143 12.56 -14.13 1.51
CA MET A 143 12.32 -15.28 0.63
C MET A 143 13.09 -16.52 1.07
N GLY A 144 14.36 -16.38 1.45
CA GLY A 144 15.15 -17.47 2.00
C GLY A 144 14.55 -18.02 3.30
N GLY A 145 14.12 -17.12 4.20
CA GLY A 145 13.42 -17.50 5.43
C GLY A 145 12.11 -18.24 5.15
N LEU A 146 11.31 -17.73 4.21
CA LEU A 146 10.04 -18.35 3.80
C LEU A 146 10.23 -19.82 3.41
N LEU A 147 11.23 -20.11 2.57
CA LEU A 147 11.52 -21.45 2.07
C LEU A 147 11.95 -22.42 3.19
N LEU A 148 12.66 -21.91 4.21
CA LEU A 148 13.08 -22.72 5.35
C LEU A 148 11.91 -23.05 6.29
N PHE A 149 10.93 -22.15 6.43
CA PHE A 149 9.81 -22.31 7.36
C PHE A 149 8.63 -23.11 6.78
N THR A 150 8.34 -23.00 5.48
CA THR A 150 7.14 -23.63 4.93
C THR A 150 7.32 -25.07 4.48
N ILE A 151 8.55 -25.53 4.17
CA ILE A 151 8.83 -26.84 3.54
C ILE A 151 7.84 -27.12 2.37
N ALA A 152 7.40 -26.06 1.68
CA ALA A 152 6.37 -26.08 0.64
C ALA A 152 4.95 -26.56 1.04
N GLU A 153 4.64 -26.72 2.33
CA GLU A 153 3.28 -27.08 2.77
C GLU A 153 2.38 -25.87 2.97
N TRP A 154 1.14 -26.01 2.52
CA TRP A 154 0.12 -24.99 2.69
C TRP A 154 -0.41 -25.01 4.13
N ILE A 155 -0.59 -23.84 4.72
CA ILE A 155 -1.20 -23.75 6.06
C ILE A 155 -2.71 -23.87 5.90
N THR A 156 -3.28 -24.91 6.50
CA THR A 156 -4.72 -25.21 6.50
C THR A 156 -5.20 -25.43 7.94
N GLY A 157 -6.50 -25.68 8.14
CA GLY A 157 -7.03 -25.98 9.47
C GLY A 157 -7.12 -24.76 10.40
N MET A 158 -7.11 -23.54 9.84
CA MET A 158 -7.31 -22.32 10.61
C MET A 158 -8.75 -22.24 11.13
N PRO A 159 -8.97 -21.84 12.39
CA PRO A 159 -10.33 -21.71 12.94
C PRO A 159 -11.11 -20.62 12.21
N ALA A 160 -12.44 -20.78 12.10
CA ALA A 160 -13.31 -19.83 11.41
C ALA A 160 -13.20 -18.40 11.94
N GLU A 161 -12.91 -18.24 13.23
CA GLU A 161 -12.67 -16.94 13.88
C GLU A 161 -11.48 -16.18 13.30
N TYR A 162 -10.48 -16.88 12.74
CA TYR A 162 -9.30 -16.27 12.13
C TYR A 162 -9.62 -15.58 10.80
N ALA A 163 -10.70 -15.98 10.11
CA ALA A 163 -11.03 -15.57 8.74
C ALA A 163 -11.57 -14.14 8.64
N LEU A 164 -10.81 -13.15 9.12
CA LEU A 164 -11.16 -11.73 9.18
C LEU A 164 -11.65 -11.20 7.83
N SER A 165 -10.85 -11.34 6.76
CA SER A 165 -11.19 -10.83 5.43
C SER A 165 -12.44 -11.46 4.81
N GLN A 166 -12.83 -12.66 5.24
CA GLN A 166 -14.00 -13.38 4.72
C GLN A 166 -15.31 -13.00 5.43
N GLN A 167 -15.24 -12.29 6.56
CA GLN A 167 -16.44 -11.81 7.24
C GLN A 167 -17.17 -10.81 6.33
N LYS A 168 -18.50 -10.93 6.23
CA LYS A 168 -19.32 -10.07 5.35
C LYS A 168 -20.40 -9.30 6.12
N PRO A 169 -20.02 -8.34 6.98
CA PRO A 169 -21.02 -7.45 7.57
C PRO A 169 -21.73 -6.69 6.44
N LEU A 170 -23.07 -6.63 6.51
CA LEU A 170 -23.92 -5.99 5.48
C LEU A 170 -23.70 -6.51 4.04
N GLY A 171 -23.16 -7.73 3.88
CA GLY A 171 -22.91 -8.35 2.58
C GLY A 171 -21.59 -7.97 1.90
N ILE A 172 -20.82 -7.03 2.46
CA ILE A 172 -19.54 -6.56 1.90
C ILE A 172 -18.38 -7.21 2.67
N PRO A 173 -17.34 -7.74 2.01
CA PRO A 173 -16.18 -8.32 2.69
C PRO A 173 -15.47 -7.32 3.62
N MET A 174 -15.09 -7.77 4.81
CA MET A 174 -14.40 -6.96 5.84
C MET A 174 -13.13 -6.28 5.30
N GLY A 175 -12.42 -6.96 4.40
CA GLY A 175 -11.23 -6.40 3.75
C GLY A 175 -11.50 -5.07 3.04
N VAL A 176 -12.68 -4.90 2.44
CA VAL A 176 -13.09 -3.65 1.77
C VAL A 176 -13.30 -2.53 2.79
N TYR A 177 -13.91 -2.82 3.94
CA TYR A 177 -14.06 -1.84 5.02
C TYR A 177 -12.70 -1.40 5.57
N ILE A 178 -11.80 -2.35 5.85
CA ILE A 178 -10.45 -2.06 6.33
C ILE A 178 -9.71 -1.17 5.34
N MET A 179 -9.75 -1.53 4.05
CA MET A 179 -9.16 -0.73 2.98
C MET A 179 -9.71 0.70 2.98
N LEU A 180 -11.03 0.88 2.90
CA LEU A 180 -11.64 2.22 2.82
C LEU A 180 -11.32 3.07 4.06
N VAL A 181 -11.44 2.49 5.26
CA VAL A 181 -11.17 3.19 6.52
C VAL A 181 -9.70 3.62 6.58
N LEU A 182 -8.78 2.72 6.25
CA LEU A 182 -7.34 3.02 6.28
C LEU A 182 -6.95 4.05 5.20
N THR A 183 -7.52 3.98 4.00
CA THR A 183 -7.30 4.99 2.96
C THR A 183 -7.74 6.37 3.45
N LEU A 184 -8.96 6.48 4.00
CA LEU A 184 -9.50 7.76 4.48
C LEU A 184 -8.67 8.32 5.63
N ILE A 185 -8.31 7.47 6.61
CA ILE A 185 -7.46 7.87 7.74
C ILE A 185 -6.08 8.32 7.25
N ALA A 186 -5.44 7.55 6.37
CA ALA A 186 -4.11 7.87 5.85
C ALA A 186 -4.14 9.16 5.01
N ALA A 187 -5.12 9.33 4.13
CA ALA A 187 -5.26 10.54 3.32
C ALA A 187 -5.50 11.78 4.20
N TRP A 188 -6.38 11.67 5.19
CA TRP A 188 -6.63 12.75 6.15
C TRP A 188 -5.39 13.06 6.98
N TRP A 189 -4.69 12.04 7.48
CA TRP A 189 -3.49 12.20 8.30
C TRP A 189 -2.33 12.82 7.51
N LEU A 190 -2.10 12.37 6.27
CA LEU A 190 -1.06 12.94 5.40
C LEU A 190 -1.29 14.42 5.12
N ARG A 191 -2.55 14.83 4.92
CA ARG A 191 -2.91 16.23 4.66
C ARG A 191 -2.80 17.11 5.92
N ASN A 192 -3.24 16.60 7.06
CA ASN A 192 -3.46 17.43 8.25
C ASN A 192 -2.35 17.34 9.30
N SER A 193 -1.54 16.28 9.33
CA SER A 193 -0.47 16.11 10.31
C SER A 193 0.85 16.78 9.90
N ALA A 194 1.65 17.16 10.90
CA ALA A 194 3.00 17.69 10.67
C ALA A 194 3.93 16.64 10.05
N THR A 195 3.87 15.40 10.53
CA THR A 195 4.64 14.28 9.96
C THR A 195 4.27 14.03 8.51
N GLY A 196 2.97 14.00 8.19
CA GLY A 196 2.49 13.84 6.82
C GLY A 196 3.08 14.87 5.86
N ARG A 197 2.95 16.16 6.18
CA ARG A 197 3.56 17.23 5.37
C ARG A 197 5.09 17.15 5.30
N ALA A 198 5.74 16.70 6.37
CA ALA A 198 7.19 16.51 6.39
C ALA A 198 7.66 15.38 5.46
N ILE A 199 6.87 14.32 5.26
CA ILE A 199 7.16 13.27 4.27
C ILE A 199 7.25 13.87 2.86
N TYR A 200 6.26 14.66 2.46
CA TYR A 200 6.26 15.36 1.17
C TYR A 200 7.43 16.35 1.05
N ALA A 201 7.71 17.12 2.10
CA ALA A 201 8.82 18.08 2.09
C ALA A 201 10.18 17.40 1.90
N VAL A 202 10.43 16.30 2.63
CA VAL A 202 11.67 15.53 2.51
C VAL A 202 11.83 14.94 1.12
N GLY A 203 10.78 14.33 0.56
CA GLY A 203 10.87 13.73 -0.77
C GLY A 203 10.92 14.74 -1.91
N GLY A 204 10.33 15.93 -1.75
CA GLY A 204 10.39 16.98 -2.78
C GLY A 204 11.75 17.68 -2.82
N ASN A 205 12.31 18.00 -1.65
CA ASN A 205 13.65 18.56 -1.53
C ASN A 205 14.21 18.37 -0.11
N ALA A 206 15.03 17.34 0.06
CA ALA A 206 15.65 17.01 1.35
C ALA A 206 16.52 18.13 1.92
N GLU A 207 17.19 18.92 1.07
CA GLU A 207 18.02 20.05 1.52
C GLU A 207 17.17 21.19 2.06
N ALA A 208 16.10 21.57 1.34
CA ALA A 208 15.16 22.58 1.80
C ALA A 208 14.42 22.16 3.08
N ALA A 209 14.06 20.88 3.19
CA ALA A 209 13.48 20.31 4.40
C ALA A 209 14.43 20.42 5.60
N ARG A 210 15.72 20.10 5.40
CA ARG A 210 16.78 20.21 6.41
C ARG A 210 16.97 21.65 6.88
N LEU A 211 17.03 22.61 5.95
CA LEU A 211 17.13 24.04 6.26
C LEU A 211 15.89 24.58 6.99
N SER A 212 14.73 23.92 6.80
CA SER A 212 13.48 24.22 7.51
C SER A 212 13.35 23.48 8.86
N GLY A 213 14.42 22.82 9.34
CA GLY A 213 14.45 22.12 10.63
C GLY A 213 13.79 20.73 10.63
N ILE A 214 13.41 20.19 9.47
CA ILE A 214 12.83 18.85 9.34
C ILE A 214 13.96 17.83 9.26
N SER A 215 14.00 16.91 10.23
CA SER A 215 15.00 15.84 10.24
C SER A 215 14.62 14.73 9.26
N GLU A 216 15.28 14.74 8.10
CA GLU A 216 15.20 13.68 7.07
C GLU A 216 15.30 12.27 7.68
N ARG A 217 16.28 12.04 8.56
CA ARG A 217 16.50 10.72 9.19
C ARG A 217 15.28 10.22 9.96
N ARG A 218 14.65 11.09 10.75
CA ARG A 218 13.47 10.73 11.55
C ARG A 218 12.26 10.46 10.66
N ILE A 219 12.12 11.23 9.58
CA ILE A 219 11.03 11.03 8.61
C ILE A 219 11.19 9.70 7.89
N ILE A 220 12.36 9.41 7.32
CA ILE A 220 12.62 8.15 6.63
C ILE A 220 12.39 6.96 7.57
N MET A 221 12.88 7.00 8.81
CA MET A 221 12.60 5.95 9.79
C MET A 221 11.12 5.75 10.02
N SER A 222 10.40 6.83 10.31
CA SER A 222 8.97 6.78 10.64
C SER A 222 8.19 6.21 9.47
N VAL A 223 8.53 6.59 8.23
CA VAL A 223 7.91 6.12 7.01
C VAL A 223 8.07 4.62 6.83
N PHE A 224 9.28 4.07 7.01
CA PHE A 224 9.48 2.62 6.90
C PHE A 224 8.80 1.82 8.03
N ILE A 225 8.75 2.35 9.26
CA ILE A 225 7.96 1.74 10.35
C ILE A 225 6.47 1.71 10.00
N ILE A 226 5.92 2.85 9.56
CA ILE A 226 4.51 2.97 9.17
C ILE A 226 4.22 2.00 8.02
N ASN A 227 5.08 1.98 7.01
CA ASN A 227 4.98 1.01 5.91
C ASN A 227 4.97 -0.43 6.43
N GLY A 228 5.87 -0.78 7.35
CA GLY A 228 5.89 -2.08 8.01
C GLY A 228 4.56 -2.44 8.69
N VAL A 229 3.90 -1.48 9.35
CA VAL A 229 2.56 -1.69 9.94
C VAL A 229 1.51 -1.94 8.87
N PHE A 230 1.47 -1.14 7.80
CA PHE A 230 0.54 -1.33 6.68
C PHE A 230 0.75 -2.69 6.00
N VAL A 231 2.00 -3.11 5.84
CA VAL A 231 2.36 -4.45 5.34
C VAL A 231 1.88 -5.55 6.27
N GLY A 232 2.02 -5.37 7.59
CA GLY A 232 1.48 -6.29 8.58
C GLY A 232 -0.04 -6.43 8.49
N ILE A 233 -0.78 -5.32 8.33
CA ILE A 233 -2.23 -5.35 8.15
C ILE A 233 -2.59 -6.05 6.83
N ALA A 234 -1.94 -5.67 5.73
CA ALA A 234 -2.13 -6.30 4.42
C ALA A 234 -1.83 -7.82 4.47
N SER A 235 -0.84 -8.21 5.26
CA SER A 235 -0.49 -9.62 5.48
C SER A 235 -1.59 -10.41 6.20
N VAL A 236 -2.20 -9.85 7.26
CA VAL A 236 -3.37 -10.46 7.89
C VAL A 236 -4.53 -10.57 6.90
N MET A 237 -4.75 -9.51 6.10
CA MET A 237 -5.81 -9.53 5.10
C MET A 237 -5.58 -10.61 4.04
N PHE A 238 -4.35 -10.72 3.54
CA PHE A 238 -3.91 -11.74 2.59
C PHE A 238 -4.06 -13.16 3.16
N ALA A 239 -3.58 -13.38 4.39
CA ALA A 239 -3.62 -14.67 5.06
C ALA A 239 -5.04 -15.15 5.38
N THR A 240 -6.01 -14.23 5.48
CA THR A 240 -7.39 -14.54 5.87
C THR A 240 -8.39 -14.47 4.70
N GLN A 241 -7.93 -14.12 3.49
CA GLN A 241 -8.81 -14.01 2.32
C GLN A 241 -9.28 -15.39 1.82
N LEU A 242 -8.47 -16.43 2.02
CA LEU A 242 -8.78 -17.83 1.72
C LEU A 242 -8.77 -18.66 3.01
N GLN A 243 -9.30 -19.88 2.95
CA GLN A 243 -9.21 -20.88 4.02
C GLN A 243 -7.87 -21.62 4.05
N VAL A 244 -6.93 -21.20 3.20
CA VAL A 244 -5.59 -21.77 3.07
C VAL A 244 -4.60 -20.65 2.80
N ILE A 245 -3.42 -20.75 3.39
CA ILE A 245 -2.29 -19.86 3.06
C ILE A 245 -1.31 -20.68 2.24
N LEU A 246 -1.06 -20.22 1.00
CA LEU A 246 -0.12 -20.86 0.10
C LEU A 246 1.31 -20.69 0.64
N ALA A 247 2.14 -21.72 0.46
CA ALA A 247 3.55 -21.70 0.85
C ALA A 247 4.42 -20.72 0.04
N THR A 248 3.82 -20.09 -0.98
CA THR A 248 4.47 -19.17 -1.91
C THR A 248 3.73 -17.85 -1.95
N VAL A 249 4.50 -16.77 -2.13
CA VAL A 249 3.96 -15.43 -2.37
C VAL A 249 3.58 -15.29 -3.83
N PRO A 250 2.48 -14.59 -4.16
CA PRO A 250 2.17 -14.25 -5.54
C PRO A 250 3.40 -13.63 -6.25
N PRO A 251 3.81 -14.15 -7.41
CA PRO A 251 4.96 -13.62 -8.14
C PRO A 251 4.77 -12.13 -8.43
N ASN A 252 5.83 -11.35 -8.29
CA ASN A 252 5.85 -9.91 -8.60
C ASN A 252 4.86 -9.07 -7.78
N LEU A 253 4.37 -9.55 -6.63
CA LEU A 253 3.42 -8.82 -5.79
C LEU A 253 3.96 -7.42 -5.42
N GLU A 254 5.26 -7.32 -5.14
CA GLU A 254 5.95 -6.06 -4.91
C GLU A 254 5.81 -5.08 -6.07
N LEU A 255 5.93 -5.55 -7.31
CA LEU A 255 5.79 -4.72 -8.51
C LEU A 255 4.35 -4.27 -8.69
N VAL A 256 3.35 -5.13 -8.38
CA VAL A 256 1.94 -4.75 -8.44
C VAL A 256 1.63 -3.64 -7.42
N ILE A 257 2.14 -3.76 -6.18
CA ILE A 257 1.93 -2.76 -5.13
C ILE A 257 2.62 -1.42 -5.46
N ILE A 258 3.84 -1.46 -5.98
CA ILE A 258 4.55 -0.27 -6.45
C ILE A 258 3.81 0.35 -7.65
N THR A 259 3.35 -0.48 -8.59
CA THR A 259 2.59 -0.03 -9.77
C THR A 259 1.29 0.63 -9.36
N ALA A 260 0.55 0.05 -8.40
CA ALA A 260 -0.64 0.68 -7.84
C ALA A 260 -0.33 2.08 -7.29
N SER A 261 0.80 2.23 -6.58
CA SER A 261 1.22 3.53 -6.05
C SER A 261 1.53 4.54 -7.17
N VAL A 262 2.31 4.13 -8.18
CA VAL A 262 2.78 5.00 -9.27
C VAL A 262 1.69 5.34 -10.27
N VAL A 263 0.90 4.35 -10.71
CA VAL A 263 -0.29 4.56 -11.56
C VAL A 263 -1.32 5.39 -10.82
N GLY A 264 -1.41 5.21 -9.50
CA GLY A 264 -2.17 6.03 -8.57
C GLY A 264 -1.78 7.51 -8.53
N GLY A 265 -0.63 7.88 -9.09
CA GLY A 265 -0.17 9.25 -9.19
C GLY A 265 0.98 9.62 -8.26
N VAL A 266 1.54 8.65 -7.52
CA VAL A 266 2.73 8.88 -6.71
C VAL A 266 3.97 8.97 -7.61
N SER A 267 4.72 10.06 -7.50
CA SER A 267 5.95 10.26 -8.26
C SER A 267 7.07 9.37 -7.71
N ILE A 268 7.72 8.58 -8.57
CA ILE A 268 8.91 7.79 -8.21
C ILE A 268 10.06 8.69 -7.72
N LEU A 269 10.10 9.96 -8.16
CA LEU A 269 11.08 10.93 -7.71
C LEU A 269 10.82 11.45 -6.29
N GLY A 270 9.65 11.16 -5.71
CA GLY A 270 9.22 11.64 -4.41
C GLY A 270 8.54 13.01 -4.43
N GLY A 271 8.04 13.43 -3.27
CA GLY A 271 7.49 14.76 -3.00
C GLY A 271 6.07 15.03 -3.49
N THR A 272 5.46 14.14 -4.27
CA THR A 272 4.10 14.30 -4.80
C THR A 272 3.35 12.97 -4.89
N GLY A 273 2.03 13.03 -4.76
CA GLY A 273 1.13 11.86 -4.86
C GLY A 273 0.06 11.80 -3.79
N THR A 274 -0.92 10.92 -3.97
CA THR A 274 -1.98 10.67 -2.98
C THR A 274 -2.17 9.17 -2.76
N VAL A 275 -2.46 8.78 -1.52
CA VAL A 275 -2.76 7.37 -1.19
C VAL A 275 -4.14 6.93 -1.70
N ILE A 276 -5.06 7.88 -1.94
CA ILE A 276 -6.38 7.61 -2.53
C ILE A 276 -6.19 7.09 -3.95
N GLY A 277 -5.40 7.78 -4.77
CA GLY A 277 -5.08 7.36 -6.12
C GLY A 277 -4.44 5.96 -6.14
N SER A 278 -3.53 5.69 -5.21
CA SER A 278 -2.89 4.37 -5.07
C SER A 278 -3.89 3.24 -4.76
N THR A 279 -4.87 3.49 -3.90
CA THR A 279 -5.93 2.51 -3.63
C THR A 279 -6.89 2.31 -4.80
N LEU A 280 -7.22 3.38 -5.55
CA LEU A 280 -8.02 3.25 -6.77
C LEU A 280 -7.28 2.46 -7.85
N ALA A 281 -5.99 2.74 -8.04
CA ALA A 281 -5.14 2.00 -8.96
C ALA A 281 -4.99 0.52 -8.57
N ALA A 282 -4.89 0.21 -7.28
CA ALA A 282 -4.87 -1.19 -6.80
C ALA A 282 -6.15 -1.96 -7.15
N ILE A 283 -7.31 -1.30 -7.20
CA ILE A 283 -8.58 -1.92 -7.62
C ILE A 283 -8.64 -2.09 -9.13
N LEU A 284 -8.01 -1.18 -9.88
CA LEU A 284 -7.96 -1.20 -11.35
C LEU A 284 -7.07 -2.31 -11.91
N LEU A 285 -5.96 -2.62 -11.22
CA LEU A 285 -5.01 -3.68 -11.58
C LEU A 285 -5.59 -5.08 -11.31
#